data_AF-A0A1H8TNR2-F1
#
_entry.id   AF-A0A1H8TNR2-F1
#
_cell.length_a   1.000
_cell.length_b   1.000
_cell.length_c   1.000
_cell.angle_alpha   90.00
_cell.angle_beta   90.00
_cell.angle_gamma   90.00
#
_symmetry.space_group_name_H-M   'P 1'
#
loop_
_entity.id
_entity.type
_entity.pdbx_description
1 polymer ?
#
loop_
_entity_poly.entity_id
_entity_poly.type
_entity_poly.pdbx_seq_one_letter_code
_entity_poly.pdbx_strand_id
1 'polypeptide(L)' 'MAKGRPAGLRLETAVRTQIEFQQSSLDDLLSFEHRARQVWDYVEELDLSELYGRVQTTVSSSGRPAIDPAIL' A
#
# COMPACT_ATOMS: atom_id res chain seq x y z
N MET A 1 26.49 18.27 8.94
CA MET A 1 26.70 17.40 10.13
C MET A 1 27.25 18.27 11.26
N ALA A 2 26.83 18.04 12.51
CA ALA A 2 27.41 18.74 13.66
C ALA A 2 28.89 18.36 13.83
N LYS A 3 29.73 19.30 14.28
CA LYS A 3 31.15 19.04 14.53
C LYS A 3 31.31 18.10 15.74
N GLY A 4 32.32 17.22 15.71
CA GLY A 4 32.71 16.37 16.85
C GLY A 4 31.99 15.02 16.98
N ARG A 5 31.28 14.53 15.97
CA ARG A 5 30.62 13.21 16.02
C ARG A 5 31.66 12.08 15.92
N PRO A 6 31.78 11.19 16.93
CA PRO A 6 32.69 10.04 16.85
C PRO A 6 32.16 8.97 15.87
N ALA A 7 33.08 8.16 15.33
CA ALA A 7 32.76 7.08 14.41
C ALA A 7 32.02 5.92 15.12
N GLY A 8 31.15 5.21 14.40
CA GLY A 8 30.46 4.02 14.91
C GLY A 8 29.16 4.25 15.70
N LEU A 9 28.74 5.51 15.92
CA LEU A 9 27.47 5.79 16.57
C LEU A 9 26.26 5.55 15.65
N ARG A 10 25.36 4.66 16.08
CA ARG A 10 24.00 4.52 15.53
C ARG A 10 23.11 5.59 16.16
N LEU A 11 22.89 6.69 15.44
CA LEU A 11 22.04 7.79 15.89
C LEU A 11 20.86 7.96 14.95
N GLU A 12 19.69 8.26 15.50
CA GLU A 12 18.61 8.88 14.73
C GLU A 12 18.96 10.34 14.46
N THR A 13 18.73 10.79 13.24
CA THR A 13 19.02 12.17 12.81
C THR A 13 17.82 12.73 12.10
N ALA A 14 17.61 14.05 12.17
CA ALA A 14 16.53 14.71 11.45
C ALA A 14 16.56 14.34 9.96
N VAL A 15 15.49 13.71 9.48
CA VAL A 15 15.29 13.38 8.07
C VAL A 15 14.62 14.59 7.43
N ARG A 16 15.42 15.46 6.79
CA ARG A 16 14.92 16.73 6.22
C ARG A 16 14.00 16.57 5.01
N THR A 17 13.93 15.36 4.49
CA THR A 17 13.03 14.94 3.40
C THR A 17 12.00 13.94 3.93
N GLN A 18 11.76 13.92 5.24
CA GLN A 18 10.76 13.03 5.82
C GLN A 18 9.41 13.36 5.19
N ILE A 19 8.85 12.37 4.51
CA ILE A 19 7.52 12.48 3.92
C ILE A 19 6.52 12.51 5.08
N GLU A 20 5.57 13.44 5.02
CA GLU A 20 4.47 13.51 5.96
C GLU A 20 3.47 12.40 5.66
N PHE A 21 2.93 11.77 6.71
CA PHE A 21 1.78 10.91 6.56
C PHE A 21 0.50 11.75 6.51
N GLN A 22 -0.22 11.68 5.39
CA GLN A 22 -1.51 12.36 5.22
C GLN A 22 -2.63 11.33 5.40
N GLN A 23 -3.48 11.54 6.41
CA GLN A 23 -4.66 10.71 6.59
C GLN A 23 -5.69 11.08 5.53
N SER A 24 -6.04 10.12 4.68
CA SER A 24 -7.07 10.28 3.65
C SER A 24 -7.86 8.99 3.48
N SER A 25 -9.11 9.13 3.07
CA SER A 25 -9.99 8.03 2.67
C SER A 25 -10.06 8.02 1.16
N LEU A 26 -9.76 6.88 0.54
CA LEU A 26 -9.84 6.77 -0.91
C LEU A 26 -11.26 7.03 -1.40
N ASP A 27 -12.27 6.55 -0.67
CA ASP A 27 -13.67 6.82 -0.98
C ASP A 27 -14.01 8.30 -0.89
N ASP A 28 -13.53 9.01 0.13
CA ASP A 28 -13.84 10.44 0.26
C ASP A 28 -13.12 11.28 -0.80
N LEU A 29 -11.98 10.80 -1.33
CA LEU A 29 -11.24 11.46 -2.40
C LEU A 29 -11.90 11.31 -3.77
N LEU A 30 -12.77 10.32 -3.95
CA LEU A 30 -13.46 10.08 -5.21
C LEU A 30 -14.91 10.55 -5.12
N SER A 31 -15.25 11.56 -5.92
CA SER A 31 -16.66 11.99 -6.04
C SER A 31 -17.55 10.83 -6.49
N PHE A 32 -18.84 10.94 -6.20
CA PHE A 32 -19.82 9.90 -6.55
C PHE A 32 -19.83 9.57 -8.05
N GLU A 33 -19.68 10.58 -8.91
CA GLU A 33 -19.66 10.46 -10.37
C GLU A 33 -18.26 10.12 -10.92
N HIS A 34 -17.28 9.81 -10.06
CA HIS A 34 -15.92 9.57 -10.51
C HIS A 34 -15.81 8.22 -11.23
N ARG A 35 -15.23 8.23 -12.44
CA ARG A 35 -15.15 7.04 -13.31
C ARG A 35 -14.41 5.84 -12.70
N ALA A 36 -13.50 6.06 -11.76
CA ALA A 36 -12.83 4.96 -11.07
C ALA A 36 -13.83 4.06 -10.31
N ARG A 37 -14.94 4.61 -9.80
CA ARG A 37 -15.97 3.81 -9.14
C ARG A 37 -16.62 2.80 -10.10
N GLN A 38 -16.79 3.17 -11.37
CA GLN A 38 -17.30 2.25 -12.39
C GLN A 38 -16.33 1.10 -12.67
N VAL A 39 -15.02 1.35 -12.57
CA VAL A 39 -14.01 0.30 -12.70
C VAL A 39 -14.09 -0.66 -11.52
N TRP A 40 -14.29 -0.14 -10.31
CA TRP A 40 -14.47 -0.95 -9.11
C TRP A 40 -15.72 -1.84 -9.19
N ASP A 41 -16.87 -1.25 -9.50
CA ASP A 41 -18.13 -1.98 -9.69
C ASP A 41 -17.95 -3.10 -10.73
N TYR A 42 -17.26 -2.80 -11.84
CA TYR A 42 -16.95 -3.78 -12.86
C TYR A 42 -16.05 -4.92 -12.33
N VAL A 43 -15.00 -4.60 -11.58
CA VAL A 43 -14.08 -5.61 -11.00
C VAL A 43 -14.81 -6.49 -9.98
N GLU A 44 -15.72 -5.94 -9.19
CA GLU A 44 -16.54 -6.70 -8.23
C GLU A 44 -17.47 -7.74 -8.90
N GLU A 45 -17.84 -7.51 -10.16
CA GLU A 45 -18.67 -8.44 -10.95
C GLU A 45 -17.86 -9.53 -11.68
N LEU A 46 -16.52 -9.44 -11.69
CA LEU A 46 -15.67 -10.41 -12.41
C LEU A 46 -15.50 -11.73 -11.66
N ASP A 47 -15.50 -12.83 -12.41
CA ASP A 47 -15.00 -14.11 -11.90
C ASP A 47 -13.46 -14.13 -11.93
N LEU A 48 -12.85 -13.88 -10.77
CA LEU A 48 -11.40 -13.88 -10.59
C LEU A 48 -10.86 -15.23 -10.09
N SER A 49 -11.65 -16.31 -10.13
CA SER A 49 -11.28 -17.62 -9.57
C SER A 49 -9.95 -18.16 -10.10
N GLU A 50 -9.66 -17.98 -11.39
CA GLU A 50 -8.38 -18.43 -11.97
C GLU A 50 -7.18 -17.68 -11.38
N LEU A 51 -7.32 -16.38 -11.11
CA LEU A 51 -6.26 -15.57 -10.52
C LEU A 51 -6.04 -15.94 -9.06
N TYR A 52 -7.11 -16.11 -8.30
CA TYR A 52 -7.04 -16.58 -6.92
C TYR A 52 -6.43 -17.98 -6.82
N GLY A 53 -6.73 -18.88 -7.77
CA GLY A 53 -6.14 -20.22 -7.83
C GLY A 53 -4.62 -20.24 -7.99
N ARG A 54 -4.00 -19.13 -8.41
CA ARG A 54 -2.54 -18.98 -8.53
C ARG A 54 -1.89 -18.40 -7.27
N VAL A 55 -2.68 -17.89 -6.32
CA VAL A 55 -2.16 -17.34 -5.06
C VAL A 55 -1.70 -18.49 -4.16
N GLN A 56 -0.44 -18.44 -3.73
CA GLN A 56 0.18 -19.47 -2.89
C GLN A 56 0.32 -19.04 -1.43
N THR A 57 0.09 -17.76 -1.13
CA THR A 57 0.21 -17.21 0.22
C THR A 57 -1.03 -17.57 1.03
N THR A 58 -0.81 -18.11 2.23
CA THR A 58 -1.86 -18.52 3.17
C THR A 58 -1.71 -17.74 4.49
N VAL A 59 -2.68 -17.87 5.39
CA VAL A 59 -2.66 -17.23 6.72
C VAL A 59 -1.42 -17.63 7.53
N SER A 60 -0.85 -18.81 7.27
CA SER A 60 0.35 -19.34 7.91
C SER A 60 1.67 -18.99 7.19
N SER A 61 1.62 -18.32 6.04
CA SER A 61 2.81 -18.00 5.25
C SER A 61 3.61 -16.85 5.88
N SER A 62 4.94 -16.97 5.89
CA SER A 62 5.84 -15.87 6.24
C SER A 62 6.05 -14.92 5.06
N GLY A 63 6.21 -13.63 5.32
CA GLY A 63 6.52 -12.62 4.30
C GLY A 63 5.34 -11.71 3.98
N ARG A 64 5.42 -11.02 2.83
CA ARG A 64 4.38 -10.07 2.42
C ARG A 64 3.13 -10.84 1.92
N PRO A 65 1.91 -10.40 2.27
CA PRO A 65 0.70 -10.96 1.67
C PRO A 65 0.72 -10.81 0.14
N ALA A 66 0.03 -11.71 -0.55
CA ALA A 66 -0.24 -11.52 -1.97
C ALA A 66 -1.12 -10.28 -2.18
N ILE A 67 -0.99 -9.67 -3.35
CA ILE A 67 -1.86 -8.56 -3.77
C ILE A 67 -3.17 -9.17 -4.22
N ASP A 68 -4.29 -8.64 -3.72
CA ASP A 68 -5.62 -9.06 -4.15
C ASP A 68 -5.81 -8.73 -5.64
N PRO A 69 -6.16 -9.72 -6.49
CA PRO A 69 -6.57 -9.48 -7.87
C PRO A 69 -7.64 -8.38 -8.03
N ALA A 70 -8.51 -8.18 -7.04
CA ALA A 70 -9.56 -7.14 -7.05
C ALA A 70 -9.12 -5.77 -6.51
N ILE A 71 -7.83 -5.54 -6.22
CA ILE A 71 -7.35 -4.30 -5.56
C ILE A 71 -7.51 -3.02 -6.40
N LEU A 72 -7.88 -3.13 -7.68
CA LEU A 72 -7.94 -2.00 -8.61
C LEU A 72 -9.25 -1.24 -8.53
#